data_AF-A0A522M5L9-F1
#
_entry.id   AF-A0A522M5L9-F1
#
_cell.length_a   1.000
_cell.length_b   1.000
_cell.length_c   1.000
_cell.angle_alpha   90.00
_cell.angle_beta   90.00
_cell.angle_gamma   90.00
#
_symmetry.space_group_name_H-M   'P 1'
#
loop_
_entity.id
_entity.type
_entity.pdbx_description
1 polymer ?
#
loop_
_entity_poly.entity_id
_entity_poly.type
_entity_poly.pdbx_seq_one_letter_code
_entity_poly.pdbx_strand_id
1 'polypeptide(L)'
;LLAAGAALWRGDPAPLLRLGAEFHLTLEFDGGDPTNYSTGAMLATSNVDMEASWEWSEPISVREAQYEAAARALPPWYFAPFSKQAGTGLLFDFGRQGLWWEVPTPSSPVVPRHPRYTRAPTLVLSGDMDRVIPFEITRPYADLFPDGIFVPVAGAGHGTVLWSSCAARLASEFIRTLKVDDHDRRCASTPDVVWPAVGRFPRLAHEARAADADRSGNNAIGFDERKVVTVAVAAATDAMKRSIIGWGSGVGLRGGTFSTDYGDFTTWTATLTECAFAEDVTVSGTVTWSPSSPAMLGNPGDGSFTADLTVSGSGTEGGTLHVQGKWQAQGPVGNFEVTGTLGGKSVAVLVPEA
;
A
#
# COMPACT_ATOMS: atom_id res chain seq x y z
N LEU A 1 -2.72 6.80 0.85
CA LEU A 1 -4.05 7.38 1.14
C LEU A 1 -3.98 8.59 2.06
N LEU A 2 -3.41 8.49 3.27
CA LEU A 2 -3.34 9.62 4.22
C LEU A 2 -2.75 10.91 3.62
N ALA A 3 -1.61 10.82 2.91
CA ALA A 3 -1.01 11.96 2.23
C ALA A 3 -1.92 12.58 1.15
N ALA A 4 -2.70 11.77 0.42
CA ALA A 4 -3.65 12.24 -0.57
C ALA A 4 -4.88 12.88 0.09
N GLY A 5 -5.36 12.33 1.20
CA GLY A 5 -6.42 12.94 2.02
C GLY A 5 -5.99 14.30 2.60
N ALA A 6 -4.75 14.40 3.07
CA ALA A 6 -4.19 15.67 3.53
C ALA A 6 -4.05 16.70 2.40
N ALA A 7 -3.73 16.27 1.17
CA ALA A 7 -3.72 17.15 0.00
C ALA A 7 -5.14 17.63 -0.34
N LEU A 8 -6.13 16.74 -0.32
CA LEU A 8 -7.54 17.09 -0.52
C LEU A 8 -8.01 18.14 0.50
N TRP A 9 -7.66 17.99 1.77
CA TRP A 9 -8.00 18.97 2.81
C TRP A 9 -7.35 20.34 2.61
N ARG A 10 -6.25 20.42 1.86
CA ARG A 10 -5.62 21.68 1.44
C ARG A 10 -6.14 22.20 0.09
N GLY A 11 -7.17 21.58 -0.47
CA GLY A 11 -7.78 21.97 -1.75
C GLY A 11 -7.08 21.41 -2.99
N ASP A 12 -6.24 20.38 -2.83
CA ASP A 12 -5.59 19.68 -3.95
C ASP A 12 -6.17 18.27 -4.11
N PRO A 13 -7.18 18.09 -4.99
CA PRO A 13 -7.83 16.80 -5.17
C PRO A 13 -7.04 15.85 -6.08
N ALA A 14 -6.03 16.33 -6.82
CA ALA A 14 -5.36 15.57 -7.86
C ALA A 14 -4.79 14.21 -7.40
N PRO A 15 -4.10 14.11 -6.24
CA PRO A 15 -3.58 12.83 -5.76
C PRO A 15 -4.66 11.78 -5.50
N LEU A 16 -5.84 12.20 -5.02
CA LEU A 16 -6.93 11.30 -4.72
C LEU A 16 -7.72 10.92 -5.98
N LEU A 17 -8.00 11.89 -6.87
CA LEU A 17 -8.66 11.65 -8.14
C LEU A 17 -7.86 10.70 -9.03
N ARG A 18 -6.53 10.82 -9.02
CA ARG A 18 -5.64 9.91 -9.74
C ARG A 18 -5.78 8.46 -9.28
N LEU A 19 -5.90 8.22 -7.96
CA LEU A 19 -6.15 6.87 -7.44
C LEU A 19 -7.48 6.30 -7.96
N GLY A 20 -8.52 7.14 -8.05
CA GLY A 20 -9.79 6.72 -8.66
C GLY A 20 -9.69 6.45 -10.16
N ALA A 21 -8.87 7.22 -10.89
CA ALA A 21 -8.68 7.03 -12.33
C ALA A 21 -7.86 5.77 -12.68
N GLU A 22 -6.91 5.41 -11.83
CA GLU A 22 -6.06 4.22 -12.01
C GLU A 22 -6.73 2.93 -11.54
N PHE A 23 -7.82 3.05 -10.79
CA PHE A 23 -8.55 1.92 -10.24
C PHE A 23 -9.90 1.79 -10.92
N HIS A 24 -9.96 1.02 -12.01
CA HIS A 24 -11.22 0.69 -12.67
C HIS A 24 -11.93 -0.43 -11.91
N LEU A 25 -12.84 -0.07 -11.02
CA LEU A 25 -13.74 -1.03 -10.39
C LEU A 25 -14.94 -1.29 -11.31
N THR A 26 -15.07 -2.53 -11.79
CA THR A 26 -16.41 -3.11 -12.01
C THR A 26 -17.11 -3.24 -10.65
N LEU A 27 -18.41 -3.57 -10.61
CA LEU A 27 -19.07 -3.96 -9.34
C LEU A 27 -18.12 -4.89 -8.58
N GLU A 28 -17.69 -4.47 -7.39
CA GLU A 28 -16.61 -5.11 -6.65
C GLU A 28 -16.85 -6.62 -6.65
N PHE A 29 -15.78 -7.36 -6.99
CA PHE A 29 -15.78 -8.81 -7.09
C PHE A 29 -16.54 -9.43 -8.27
N ASP A 30 -17.00 -8.74 -9.31
CA ASP A 30 -17.36 -9.49 -10.54
C ASP A 30 -16.09 -10.09 -11.19
N GLY A 31 -15.69 -11.27 -10.69
CA GLY A 31 -14.51 -12.03 -11.11
C GLY A 31 -14.70 -12.71 -12.46
N GLY A 32 -15.81 -12.43 -13.16
CA GLY A 32 -16.17 -13.06 -14.41
C GLY A 32 -16.74 -14.46 -14.17
N ASP A 33 -16.01 -15.50 -14.60
CA ASP A 33 -16.49 -16.87 -14.53
C ASP A 33 -16.65 -17.34 -13.06
N PRO A 34 -17.89 -17.60 -12.59
CA PRO A 34 -18.14 -18.01 -11.21
C PRO A 34 -17.57 -19.40 -10.88
N THR A 35 -17.12 -20.17 -11.88
CA THR A 35 -16.42 -21.45 -11.68
C THR A 35 -15.03 -21.25 -11.07
N ASN A 36 -14.38 -20.11 -11.34
CA ASN A 36 -13.09 -19.76 -10.73
C ASN A 36 -13.29 -19.06 -9.38
N TYR A 37 -14.19 -18.09 -9.33
CA TYR A 37 -14.51 -17.35 -8.10
C TYR A 37 -15.96 -16.86 -8.12
N SER A 38 -16.80 -17.41 -7.24
CA SER A 38 -18.20 -16.99 -7.13
C SER A 38 -18.37 -15.93 -6.05
N THR A 39 -18.60 -14.70 -6.48
CA THR A 39 -18.88 -13.56 -5.58
C THR A 39 -20.19 -13.70 -4.85
N GLY A 40 -21.21 -14.27 -5.49
CA GLY A 40 -22.45 -14.62 -4.81
C GLY A 40 -22.20 -15.59 -3.65
N ALA A 41 -21.34 -16.60 -3.82
CA ALA A 41 -21.00 -17.54 -2.76
C ALA A 41 -20.17 -16.89 -1.63
N MET A 42 -19.20 -16.06 -1.99
CA MET A 42 -18.38 -15.33 -1.01
C MET A 42 -19.21 -14.34 -0.19
N LEU A 43 -20.11 -13.57 -0.84
CA LEU A 43 -21.02 -12.66 -0.15
C LEU A 43 -22.04 -13.42 0.71
N ALA A 44 -22.60 -14.52 0.20
CA ALA A 44 -23.52 -15.35 0.98
C ALA A 44 -22.88 -15.86 2.27
N THR A 45 -21.61 -16.30 2.19
CA THR A 45 -20.85 -16.77 3.35
C THR A 45 -20.50 -15.60 4.27
N SER A 46 -19.97 -14.50 3.74
CA SER A 46 -19.56 -13.34 4.54
C SER A 46 -20.73 -12.72 5.29
N ASN A 47 -21.90 -12.63 4.67
CA ASN A 47 -23.10 -12.05 5.28
C ASN A 47 -23.62 -12.86 6.47
N VAL A 48 -23.47 -14.18 6.45
CA VAL A 48 -23.88 -15.03 7.60
C VAL A 48 -22.81 -15.07 8.68
N ASP A 49 -21.57 -14.76 8.34
CA ASP A 49 -20.42 -14.81 9.23
C ASP A 49 -20.15 -13.49 9.96
N MET A 50 -20.59 -12.36 9.39
CA MET A 50 -20.42 -11.03 9.96
C MET A 50 -21.57 -10.63 10.90
N GLU A 51 -21.24 -9.87 11.94
CA GLU A 51 -22.24 -9.25 12.80
C GLU A 51 -22.97 -8.14 12.02
N ALA A 52 -24.29 -8.29 11.86
CA ALA A 52 -25.11 -7.32 11.15
C ALA A 52 -25.50 -6.14 12.06
N SER A 53 -25.59 -4.95 11.47
CA SER A 53 -26.15 -3.75 12.14
C SER A 53 -27.69 -3.71 12.12
N TRP A 54 -28.34 -4.82 11.79
CA TRP A 54 -29.78 -4.98 11.67
C TRP A 54 -30.21 -6.36 12.19
N GLU A 55 -31.49 -6.47 12.50
CA GLU A 55 -32.12 -7.71 12.91
C GLU A 55 -32.54 -8.53 11.70
N TRP A 56 -31.95 -9.70 11.54
CA TRP A 56 -32.22 -10.53 10.38
C TRP A 56 -33.65 -11.07 10.32
N SER A 57 -34.35 -11.17 11.46
CA SER A 57 -35.74 -11.63 11.48
C SER A 57 -36.72 -10.61 10.87
N GLU A 58 -36.28 -9.37 10.67
CA GLU A 58 -37.10 -8.29 10.17
C GLU A 58 -37.19 -8.27 8.63
N PRO A 59 -38.27 -7.71 8.04
CA PRO A 59 -38.35 -7.47 6.60
C PRO A 59 -37.24 -6.55 6.09
N ILE A 60 -36.85 -6.68 4.82
CA ILE A 60 -35.75 -5.92 4.19
C ILE A 60 -35.88 -4.41 4.41
N SER A 61 -37.08 -3.85 4.31
CA SER A 61 -37.32 -2.40 4.53
C SER A 61 -37.00 -1.95 5.95
N VAL A 62 -37.20 -2.80 6.95
CA VAL A 62 -36.85 -2.53 8.34
C VAL A 62 -35.35 -2.67 8.55
N ARG A 63 -34.71 -3.70 7.95
CA ARG A 63 -33.26 -3.87 7.99
C ARG A 63 -32.52 -2.68 7.38
N GLU A 64 -33.00 -2.18 6.25
CA GLU A 64 -32.46 -0.98 5.59
C GLU A 64 -32.57 0.25 6.50
N ALA A 65 -33.73 0.45 7.16
CA ALA A 65 -33.90 1.55 8.11
C ALA A 65 -32.95 1.46 9.32
N GLN A 66 -32.72 0.25 9.84
CA GLN A 66 -31.77 -0.02 10.93
C GLN A 66 -30.33 0.26 10.51
N TYR A 67 -29.91 -0.26 9.34
CA TYR A 67 -28.60 -0.01 8.77
C TYR A 67 -28.35 1.50 8.57
N GLU A 68 -29.30 2.20 7.96
CA GLU A 68 -29.20 3.65 7.74
C GLU A 68 -29.17 4.44 9.07
N ALA A 69 -29.84 3.95 10.12
CA ALA A 69 -29.76 4.54 11.46
C ALA A 69 -28.36 4.33 12.08
N ALA A 70 -27.79 3.13 11.94
CA ALA A 70 -26.44 2.82 12.40
C ALA A 70 -25.39 3.69 11.68
N ALA A 71 -25.47 3.78 10.35
CA ALA A 71 -24.61 4.64 9.54
C ALA A 71 -24.74 6.13 9.94
N ARG A 72 -25.95 6.60 10.26
CA ARG A 72 -26.15 7.98 10.75
C ARG A 72 -25.54 8.21 12.14
N ALA A 73 -25.56 7.20 13.02
CA ALA A 73 -24.99 7.30 14.37
C ALA A 73 -23.46 7.38 14.39
N LEU A 74 -22.77 6.93 13.33
CA LEU A 74 -21.32 7.05 13.22
C LEU A 74 -20.87 8.53 13.28
N PRO A 75 -19.75 8.82 13.98
CA PRO A 75 -19.16 10.15 13.99
C PRO A 75 -18.91 10.69 12.57
N PRO A 76 -19.03 12.01 12.32
CA PRO A 76 -18.81 12.60 11.00
C PRO A 76 -17.45 12.28 10.39
N TRP A 77 -16.44 12.01 11.23
CA TRP A 77 -15.06 11.73 10.85
C TRP A 77 -14.73 10.24 10.73
N TYR A 78 -15.69 9.34 10.94
CA TYR A 78 -15.43 7.89 10.98
C TYR A 78 -14.76 7.35 9.71
N PHE A 79 -15.21 7.81 8.53
CA PHE A 79 -14.65 7.44 7.24
C PHE A 79 -13.70 8.49 6.66
N ALA A 80 -13.28 9.47 7.45
CA ALA A 80 -12.41 10.53 6.97
C ALA A 80 -11.15 9.95 6.27
N PRO A 81 -10.73 10.50 5.12
CA PRO A 81 -11.18 11.76 4.50
C PRO A 81 -12.46 11.64 3.65
N PHE A 82 -13.08 10.47 3.58
CA PHE A 82 -14.29 10.23 2.79
C PHE A 82 -15.57 10.51 3.59
N SER A 83 -16.66 10.73 2.87
CA SER A 83 -17.98 10.90 3.48
C SER A 83 -18.52 9.56 3.98
N LYS A 84 -19.46 9.61 4.94
CA LYS A 84 -20.20 8.42 5.36
C LYS A 84 -20.87 7.73 4.18
N GLN A 85 -21.51 8.50 3.31
CA GLN A 85 -22.16 7.96 2.10
C GLN A 85 -21.19 7.18 1.20
N ALA A 86 -19.94 7.62 1.06
CA ALA A 86 -18.93 6.88 0.30
C ALA A 86 -18.53 5.58 1.00
N GLY A 87 -18.31 5.63 2.32
CA GLY A 87 -17.93 4.45 3.11
C GLY A 87 -19.05 3.42 3.30
N THR A 88 -20.31 3.85 3.27
CA THR A 88 -21.52 3.00 3.43
C THR A 88 -22.24 2.77 2.10
N GLY A 89 -21.57 3.05 0.99
CA GLY A 89 -22.09 2.77 -0.35
C GLY A 89 -22.11 1.27 -0.61
N LEU A 90 -23.07 0.81 -1.43
CA LEU A 90 -23.23 -0.62 -1.75
C LEU A 90 -21.94 -1.26 -2.29
N LEU A 91 -21.10 -0.49 -2.97
CA LEU A 91 -19.84 -0.98 -3.53
C LEU A 91 -18.82 -1.38 -2.47
N PHE A 92 -18.80 -0.74 -1.30
CA PHE A 92 -17.72 -0.88 -0.31
C PHE A 92 -18.17 -1.48 1.02
N ASP A 93 -19.48 -1.55 1.27
CA ASP A 93 -20.02 -2.08 2.52
C ASP A 93 -20.65 -3.47 2.30
N PHE A 94 -19.89 -4.51 2.67
CA PHE A 94 -20.36 -5.90 2.65
C PHE A 94 -21.59 -6.11 3.54
N GLY A 95 -21.66 -5.43 4.68
CA GLY A 95 -22.85 -5.47 5.53
C GLY A 95 -24.08 -4.96 4.78
N ARG A 96 -23.98 -3.81 4.10
CA ARG A 96 -25.12 -3.31 3.29
C ARG A 96 -25.57 -4.32 2.23
N GLN A 97 -24.65 -5.04 1.62
CA GLN A 97 -24.98 -6.08 0.63
C GLN A 97 -25.76 -7.25 1.25
N GLY A 98 -25.58 -7.51 2.55
CA GLY A 98 -26.30 -8.55 3.30
C GLY A 98 -27.78 -8.28 3.55
N LEU A 99 -28.29 -7.06 3.30
CA LEU A 99 -29.70 -6.72 3.51
C LEU A 99 -30.67 -7.66 2.79
N TRP A 100 -30.29 -8.15 1.61
CA TRP A 100 -31.11 -9.01 0.74
C TRP A 100 -30.88 -10.50 0.94
N TRP A 101 -29.95 -10.89 1.81
CA TRP A 101 -29.73 -12.30 2.10
C TRP A 101 -30.73 -12.82 3.13
N GLU A 102 -30.95 -14.13 3.12
CA GLU A 102 -31.76 -14.82 4.12
C GLU A 102 -30.84 -15.36 5.23
N VAL A 103 -31.36 -15.43 6.46
CA VAL A 103 -30.66 -16.17 7.52
C VAL A 103 -30.69 -17.65 7.17
N PRO A 104 -29.56 -18.36 7.25
CA PRO A 104 -29.57 -19.82 7.20
C PRO A 104 -30.58 -20.36 8.21
N THR A 105 -31.47 -21.24 7.74
CA THR A 105 -32.40 -21.95 8.62
C THR A 105 -32.07 -23.45 8.59
N PRO A 106 -31.65 -24.05 9.72
CA PRO A 106 -31.44 -23.42 11.03
C PRO A 106 -30.23 -22.48 11.05
N SER A 107 -30.25 -21.51 11.97
CA SER A 107 -29.11 -20.60 12.18
C SER A 107 -27.85 -21.41 12.50
N SER A 108 -26.75 -21.08 11.82
CA SER A 108 -25.45 -21.72 11.98
C SER A 108 -24.40 -20.66 12.31
N PRO A 109 -24.28 -20.21 13.57
CA PRO A 109 -23.30 -19.18 13.94
C PRO A 109 -21.87 -19.70 13.75
N VAL A 110 -20.98 -18.84 13.24
CA VAL A 110 -19.55 -19.16 13.00
C VAL A 110 -18.87 -19.65 14.27
N VAL A 111 -19.16 -18.99 15.39
CA VAL A 111 -18.66 -19.37 16.70
C VAL A 111 -19.81 -20.01 17.48
N PRO A 112 -19.76 -21.32 17.77
CA PRO A 112 -20.80 -21.97 18.55
C PRO A 112 -20.82 -21.41 19.98
N ARG A 113 -21.97 -21.53 20.66
CA ARG A 113 -22.05 -21.16 22.08
C ARG A 113 -21.05 -22.00 22.88
N HIS A 114 -20.15 -21.34 23.59
CA HIS A 114 -19.07 -21.96 24.36
C HIS A 114 -18.10 -22.76 23.48
N PRO A 115 -17.38 -22.09 22.57
CA PRO A 115 -16.42 -22.77 21.70
C PRO A 115 -15.33 -23.43 22.56
N ARG A 116 -14.94 -24.65 22.19
CA ARG A 116 -13.78 -25.32 22.76
C ARG A 116 -12.65 -25.26 21.76
N TYR A 117 -11.57 -24.61 22.12
CA TYR A 117 -10.38 -24.51 21.29
C TYR A 117 -9.47 -25.71 21.53
N THR A 118 -8.83 -26.16 20.46
CA THR A 118 -7.92 -27.31 20.50
C THR A 118 -6.65 -26.99 21.28
N ARG A 119 -6.06 -28.03 21.88
CA ARG A 119 -4.69 -28.00 22.43
C ARG A 119 -3.64 -28.47 21.43
N ALA A 120 -4.05 -28.78 20.20
CA ALA A 120 -3.09 -29.06 19.14
C ALA A 120 -2.19 -27.82 18.97
N PRO A 121 -0.87 -28.03 18.75
CA PRO A 121 0.01 -26.93 18.42
C PRO A 121 -0.61 -26.10 17.31
N THR A 122 -0.62 -24.79 17.49
CA THR A 122 -1.22 -23.85 16.52
C THR A 122 -0.23 -22.73 16.26
N LEU A 123 0.06 -22.45 14.99
CA LEU A 123 0.84 -21.28 14.58
C LEU A 123 -0.11 -20.25 13.99
N VAL A 124 -0.05 -19.03 14.52
CA VAL A 124 -0.80 -17.87 14.01
C VAL A 124 0.20 -16.84 13.50
N LEU A 125 0.15 -16.59 12.19
CA LEU A 125 0.94 -15.57 11.51
C LEU A 125 0.04 -14.37 11.25
N SER A 126 0.48 -13.16 11.62
CA SER A 126 -0.28 -11.94 11.41
C SER A 126 0.65 -10.85 10.88
N GLY A 127 0.29 -10.28 9.73
CA GLY A 127 1.00 -9.17 9.13
C GLY A 127 0.65 -7.85 9.82
N ASP A 128 1.65 -7.03 10.14
CA ASP A 128 1.43 -5.72 10.77
C ASP A 128 0.85 -4.67 9.81
N MET A 129 0.81 -4.96 8.50
CA MET A 129 0.15 -4.16 7.48
C MET A 129 -1.11 -4.83 6.92
N ASP A 130 -1.65 -5.87 7.57
CA ASP A 130 -2.92 -6.48 7.16
C ASP A 130 -4.07 -5.49 7.39
N ARG A 131 -4.54 -4.89 6.29
CA ARG A 131 -5.67 -3.95 6.28
C ARG A 131 -7.05 -4.63 6.20
N VAL A 132 -7.08 -5.95 6.04
CA VAL A 132 -8.31 -6.74 5.91
C VAL A 132 -8.66 -7.34 7.27
N ILE A 133 -7.69 -8.01 7.90
CA ILE A 133 -7.82 -8.58 9.25
C ILE A 133 -6.66 -8.02 10.12
N PRO A 134 -6.82 -6.83 10.72
CA PRO A 134 -5.76 -6.16 11.44
C PRO A 134 -5.20 -6.98 12.61
N PHE A 135 -3.96 -6.68 12.96
CA PHE A 135 -3.24 -7.30 14.07
C PHE A 135 -4.01 -7.24 15.39
N GLU A 136 -4.65 -6.10 15.67
CA GLU A 136 -5.44 -5.84 16.88
C GLU A 136 -6.66 -6.76 16.98
N ILE A 137 -7.21 -7.16 15.84
CA ILE A 137 -8.31 -8.12 15.77
C ILE A 137 -7.78 -9.54 15.86
N THR A 138 -6.67 -9.86 15.19
CA THR A 138 -6.13 -11.23 15.13
C THR A 138 -5.62 -11.72 16.48
N ARG A 139 -4.94 -10.86 17.25
CA ARG A 139 -4.27 -11.26 18.50
C ARG A 139 -5.22 -11.87 19.54
N PRO A 140 -6.37 -11.28 19.87
CA PRO A 140 -7.35 -11.91 20.77
C PRO A 140 -7.80 -13.31 20.34
N TYR A 141 -7.88 -13.59 19.02
CA TYR A 141 -8.22 -14.93 18.54
C TYR A 141 -7.06 -15.91 18.65
N ALA A 142 -5.82 -15.44 18.52
CA ALA A 142 -4.64 -16.27 18.76
C ALA A 142 -4.60 -16.77 20.21
N ASP A 143 -4.98 -15.91 21.17
CA ASP A 143 -5.02 -16.23 22.60
C ASP A 143 -6.07 -17.30 22.96
N LEU A 144 -7.00 -17.61 22.05
CA LEU A 144 -7.99 -18.67 22.24
C LEU A 144 -7.35 -20.07 22.15
N PHE A 145 -6.17 -20.20 21.53
CA PHE A 145 -5.43 -21.45 21.41
C PHE A 145 -4.43 -21.58 22.56
N PRO A 146 -4.65 -22.47 23.55
CA PRO A 146 -3.85 -22.50 24.79
C PRO A 146 -2.37 -22.78 24.56
N ASP A 147 -2.05 -23.54 23.51
CA ASP A 147 -0.69 -23.92 23.13
C ASP A 147 -0.30 -23.23 21.79
N GLY A 148 -0.88 -22.06 21.53
CA GLY A 148 -0.70 -21.26 20.32
C GLY A 148 0.61 -20.46 20.32
N ILE A 149 1.27 -20.41 19.16
CA ILE A 149 2.43 -19.57 18.88
C ILE A 149 1.96 -18.45 17.97
N PHE A 150 2.02 -17.22 18.47
CA PHE A 150 1.68 -16.03 17.70
C PHE A 150 2.94 -15.32 17.21
N VAL A 151 3.02 -15.09 15.91
CA VAL A 151 4.18 -14.44 15.25
C VAL A 151 3.69 -13.23 14.44
N PRO A 152 3.95 -11.99 14.92
CA PRO A 152 3.85 -10.81 14.06
C PRO A 152 4.90 -10.88 12.94
N VAL A 153 4.50 -10.50 11.74
CA VAL A 153 5.38 -10.45 10.57
C VAL A 153 5.42 -9.01 10.04
N ALA A 154 6.57 -8.38 10.17
CA ALA A 154 6.80 -7.00 9.79
C ALA A 154 6.65 -6.81 8.28
N GLY A 155 5.95 -5.75 7.87
CA GLY A 155 5.72 -5.40 6.47
C GLY A 155 4.86 -6.39 5.68
N ALA A 156 4.23 -7.36 6.33
CA ALA A 156 3.36 -8.32 5.66
C ALA A 156 1.90 -7.83 5.67
N GLY A 157 1.21 -8.05 4.54
CA GLY A 157 -0.21 -7.75 4.37
C GLY A 157 -1.11 -8.98 4.56
N HIS A 158 -2.30 -8.90 3.98
CA HIS A 158 -3.29 -9.98 4.03
C HIS A 158 -2.81 -11.24 3.32
N GLY A 159 -2.98 -12.39 3.96
CA GLY A 159 -2.36 -13.65 3.53
C GLY A 159 -0.86 -13.63 3.78
N THR A 160 -0.45 -13.47 5.04
CA THR A 160 0.94 -13.18 5.49
C THR A 160 2.02 -14.04 4.83
N VAL A 161 1.76 -15.32 4.57
CA VAL A 161 2.71 -16.24 3.91
C VAL A 161 3.04 -15.86 2.47
N LEU A 162 2.19 -15.07 1.80
CA LEU A 162 2.40 -14.56 0.43
C LEU A 162 3.29 -13.31 0.41
N TRP A 163 3.54 -12.70 1.57
CA TRP A 163 4.27 -11.44 1.69
C TRP A 163 5.68 -11.60 2.26
N SER A 164 5.96 -12.71 2.95
CA SER A 164 7.25 -12.93 3.59
C SER A 164 7.73 -14.37 3.42
N SER A 165 8.95 -14.51 2.90
CA SER A 165 9.70 -15.75 2.85
C SER A 165 9.93 -16.33 4.25
N CYS A 166 10.10 -15.47 5.26
CA CYS A 166 10.16 -15.88 6.66
C CYS A 166 8.85 -16.55 7.08
N ALA A 167 7.71 -15.91 6.83
CA ALA A 167 6.39 -16.46 7.17
C ALA A 167 6.12 -17.79 6.45
N ALA A 168 6.45 -17.89 5.16
CA ALA A 168 6.33 -19.13 4.40
C ALA A 168 7.21 -20.26 4.97
N ARG A 169 8.46 -19.95 5.35
CA ARG A 169 9.37 -20.91 6.00
C ARG A 169 8.84 -21.36 7.35
N LEU A 170 8.36 -20.43 8.18
CA LEU A 170 7.79 -20.74 9.49
C LEU A 170 6.57 -21.65 9.37
N ALA A 171 5.67 -21.37 8.42
CA ALA A 171 4.52 -22.22 8.15
C ALA A 171 4.94 -23.64 7.73
N SER A 172 5.90 -23.74 6.81
CA SER A 172 6.42 -25.04 6.33
C SER A 172 7.07 -25.85 7.46
N GLU A 173 7.96 -25.23 8.24
CA GLU A 173 8.64 -25.90 9.36
C GLU A 173 7.65 -26.29 10.48
N PHE A 174 6.67 -25.44 10.76
CA PHE A 174 5.65 -25.75 11.74
C PHE A 174 4.80 -26.96 11.31
N ILE A 175 4.42 -27.08 10.04
CA ILE A 175 3.70 -28.26 9.54
C ILE A 175 4.53 -29.54 9.72
N ARG A 176 5.86 -29.45 9.56
CA ARG A 176 6.76 -30.60 9.69
C ARG A 176 7.05 -30.99 11.13
N THR A 177 7.17 -30.02 12.03
CA THR A 177 7.73 -30.21 13.37
C THR A 177 6.75 -29.93 14.51
N LEU A 178 5.64 -29.26 14.19
CA LEU A 178 4.66 -28.70 15.13
C LEU A 178 5.28 -27.69 16.12
N LYS A 179 6.42 -27.09 15.75
CA LYS A 179 7.18 -26.17 16.58
C LYS A 179 7.70 -25.00 15.75
N VAL A 180 7.91 -23.87 16.43
CA VAL A 180 8.65 -22.73 15.92
C VAL A 180 9.54 -22.26 17.07
N ASP A 181 10.86 -22.28 16.86
CA ASP A 181 11.79 -21.83 17.88
C ASP A 181 11.97 -20.31 17.85
N ASP A 182 12.38 -19.72 18.98
CA ASP A 182 12.63 -18.29 19.10
C ASP A 182 13.67 -17.77 18.11
N HIS A 183 14.64 -18.61 17.77
CA HIS A 183 15.63 -18.32 16.75
C HIS A 183 15.00 -18.18 15.36
N ASP A 184 14.06 -19.07 15.02
CA ASP A 184 13.45 -19.11 13.69
C ASP A 184 12.55 -17.91 13.43
N ARG A 185 11.85 -17.41 14.45
CA ARG A 185 10.97 -16.25 14.31
C ARG A 185 11.69 -14.90 14.25
N ARG A 186 13.01 -14.84 14.44
CA ARG A 186 13.77 -13.58 14.36
C ARG A 186 13.70 -12.92 12.98
N CYS A 187 13.56 -13.69 11.91
CA CYS A 187 13.39 -13.10 10.58
C CYS A 187 12.08 -12.32 10.44
N ALA A 188 11.06 -12.60 11.26
CA ALA A 188 9.74 -11.99 11.13
C ALA A 188 9.72 -10.53 11.58
N SER A 189 10.75 -10.05 12.29
CA SER A 189 10.90 -8.62 12.63
C SER A 189 11.48 -7.78 11.50
N THR A 190 11.94 -8.42 10.41
CA THR A 190 12.54 -7.74 9.27
C THR A 190 11.62 -7.91 8.07
N PRO A 191 11.08 -6.82 7.49
CA PRO A 191 10.21 -6.93 6.34
C PRO A 191 11.01 -7.38 5.10
N ASP A 192 10.48 -8.37 4.37
CA ASP A 192 11.00 -8.77 3.06
C ASP A 192 10.92 -7.62 2.04
N VAL A 193 9.94 -6.73 2.20
CA VAL A 193 9.76 -5.53 1.38
C VAL A 193 9.37 -4.37 2.28
N VAL A 194 10.18 -3.31 2.31
CA VAL A 194 9.76 -2.01 2.84
C VAL A 194 9.01 -1.27 1.73
N TRP A 195 7.71 -1.04 1.96
CA TRP A 195 6.86 -0.38 0.99
C TRP A 195 7.00 1.13 1.07
N PRO A 196 7.41 1.79 -0.02
CA PRO A 196 7.66 3.22 -0.04
C PRO A 196 6.35 4.00 0.12
N ALA A 197 6.28 4.81 1.17
CA ALA A 197 5.15 5.68 1.43
C ALA A 197 5.44 7.09 0.90
N VAL A 198 4.50 7.65 0.14
CA VAL A 198 4.59 9.06 -0.22
C VAL A 198 4.20 9.87 1.02
N GLY A 199 5.18 10.56 1.62
CA GLY A 199 4.95 11.35 2.83
C GLY A 199 4.02 12.55 2.62
N ARG A 200 3.94 13.10 1.39
CA ARG A 200 3.07 14.23 1.01
C ARG A 200 3.03 14.46 -0.51
N PHE A 201 1.99 15.14 -0.95
CA PHE A 201 1.87 15.70 -2.30
C PHE A 201 1.95 17.23 -2.20
N PRO A 202 3.12 17.83 -2.44
CA PRO A 202 3.23 19.27 -2.56
C PRO A 202 2.58 19.74 -3.87
N ARG A 203 1.95 20.91 -3.86
CA ARG A 203 1.48 21.54 -5.09
C ARG A 203 2.62 22.28 -5.78
N LEU A 204 3.46 22.95 -4.99
CA LEU A 204 4.66 23.67 -5.44
C LEU A 204 5.89 23.16 -4.70
N ALA A 205 7.06 23.23 -5.33
CA ALA A 205 8.29 22.67 -4.77
C ALA A 205 8.65 23.26 -3.40
N HIS A 206 8.36 24.54 -3.15
CA HIS A 206 8.64 25.16 -1.86
C HIS A 206 7.82 24.57 -0.68
N GLU A 207 6.72 23.86 -0.96
CA GLU A 207 5.89 23.18 0.05
C GLU A 207 6.47 21.80 0.43
N ALA A 208 7.51 21.35 -0.28
CA ALA A 208 8.21 20.14 0.10
C ALA A 208 9.17 20.37 1.30
N ARG A 209 9.25 19.41 2.21
CA ARG A 209 10.39 19.03 3.06
C ARG A 209 11.60 18.87 2.16
N ALA A 210 12.65 19.58 2.55
CA ALA A 210 13.95 19.50 1.94
C ALA A 210 14.59 18.13 2.19
N ALA A 211 15.36 17.67 1.21
CA ALA A 211 16.30 16.57 1.39
C ALA A 211 17.33 16.93 2.49
N ASP A 212 17.81 15.91 3.19
CA ASP A 212 18.86 16.11 4.18
C ASP A 212 20.20 16.31 3.46
N ALA A 213 21.05 17.21 3.96
CA ALA A 213 22.36 17.40 3.34
C ALA A 213 23.24 16.17 3.66
N ASP A 214 23.87 15.61 2.64
CA ASP A 214 24.90 14.60 2.86
C ASP A 214 26.17 15.28 3.35
N ARG A 215 26.55 14.98 4.59
CA ARG A 215 27.74 15.56 5.22
C ARG A 215 29.05 15.02 4.65
N SER A 216 29.00 13.89 3.94
CA SER A 216 30.17 13.28 3.32
C SER A 216 30.43 13.82 1.91
N GLY A 217 29.41 14.39 1.26
CA GLY A 217 29.47 14.95 -0.08
C GLY A 217 29.65 16.47 -0.14
N ASN A 218 29.91 16.98 -1.35
CA ASN A 218 30.04 18.42 -1.59
C ASN A 218 28.69 19.04 -1.99
N ASN A 219 27.89 19.42 -0.99
CA ASN A 219 26.60 20.06 -1.22
C ASN A 219 26.69 21.59 -1.17
N ALA A 220 26.43 22.25 -2.31
CA ALA A 220 26.43 23.71 -2.43
C ALA A 220 25.02 24.30 -2.61
N ILE A 221 23.97 23.48 -2.68
CA ILE A 221 22.58 23.94 -2.80
C ILE A 221 21.95 24.31 -1.45
N GLY A 222 21.03 25.29 -1.48
CA GLY A 222 20.34 25.83 -0.31
C GLY A 222 19.13 25.00 0.13
N PHE A 223 18.36 25.53 1.09
CA PHE A 223 17.20 24.83 1.65
C PHE A 223 16.09 24.61 0.62
N ASP A 224 15.78 25.61 -0.22
CA ASP A 224 14.69 25.50 -1.19
C ASP A 224 15.05 24.61 -2.38
N GLU A 225 16.29 24.66 -2.86
CA GLU A 225 16.79 23.74 -3.89
C GLU A 225 16.73 22.26 -3.44
N ARG A 226 16.96 21.99 -2.14
CA ARG A 226 16.81 20.62 -1.59
C ARG A 226 15.37 20.12 -1.60
N LYS A 227 14.39 21.02 -1.62
CA LYS A 227 12.98 20.66 -1.80
C LYS A 227 12.69 20.26 -3.24
N VAL A 228 13.27 20.98 -4.20
CA VAL A 228 13.23 20.62 -5.63
C VAL A 228 13.80 19.21 -5.84
N VAL A 229 14.94 18.89 -5.21
CA VAL A 229 15.50 17.53 -5.28
C VAL A 229 14.51 16.48 -4.74
N THR A 230 13.83 16.76 -3.62
CA THR A 230 12.81 15.84 -3.08
C THR A 230 11.64 15.65 -4.03
N VAL A 231 11.18 16.72 -4.71
CA VAL A 231 10.13 16.64 -5.73
C VAL A 231 10.60 15.82 -6.93
N ALA A 232 11.85 15.96 -7.34
CA ALA A 232 12.39 15.21 -8.48
C ALA A 232 12.47 13.70 -8.19
N VAL A 233 12.93 13.31 -7.01
CA VAL A 233 12.93 11.89 -6.57
C VAL A 233 11.50 11.36 -6.43
N ALA A 234 10.56 12.18 -5.94
CA ALA A 234 9.15 11.81 -5.88
C ALA A 234 8.54 11.58 -7.28
N ALA A 235 8.91 12.37 -8.29
CA ALA A 235 8.47 12.14 -9.67
C ALA A 235 9.01 10.82 -10.24
N ALA A 236 10.29 10.51 -10.00
CA ALA A 236 10.92 9.26 -10.45
C ALA A 236 10.29 8.01 -9.79
N THR A 237 10.12 8.04 -8.46
CA THR A 237 9.50 6.94 -7.72
C THR A 237 8.00 6.82 -7.97
N ASP A 238 7.30 7.93 -8.20
CA ASP A 238 5.89 7.90 -8.63
C ASP A 238 5.76 7.27 -10.01
N ALA A 239 6.57 7.65 -11.01
CA ALA A 239 6.53 7.00 -12.33
C ALA A 239 6.66 5.48 -12.22
N MET A 240 7.69 4.97 -11.50
CA MET A 240 7.86 3.54 -11.29
C MET A 240 6.68 2.87 -10.56
N LYS A 241 6.14 3.52 -9.51
CA LYS A 241 5.00 2.99 -8.76
C LYS A 241 3.77 2.83 -9.66
N ARG A 242 3.62 3.74 -10.62
CA ARG A 242 2.46 3.81 -11.49
C ARG A 242 2.61 2.87 -12.68
N SER A 243 3.84 2.59 -13.12
CA SER A 243 4.13 1.48 -14.02
C SER A 243 3.73 0.13 -13.43
N ILE A 244 3.87 -0.07 -12.11
CA ILE A 244 3.43 -1.31 -11.45
C ILE A 244 1.90 -1.41 -11.44
N ILE A 245 1.19 -0.33 -11.15
CA ILE A 245 -0.28 -0.32 -11.00
C ILE A 245 -0.99 -0.36 -12.36
N GLY A 246 -0.57 0.51 -13.28
CA GLY A 246 -1.24 0.74 -14.56
C GLY A 246 -0.73 -0.10 -15.73
N TRP A 247 0.39 -0.82 -15.55
CA TRP A 247 1.11 -1.58 -16.58
C TRP A 247 1.53 -0.75 -17.81
N GLY A 248 2.82 -0.43 -17.87
CA GLY A 248 3.48 0.19 -19.01
C GLY A 248 3.57 1.71 -18.87
N SER A 249 2.94 2.42 -19.79
CA SER A 249 3.04 3.87 -19.92
C SER A 249 1.92 4.59 -19.17
N GLY A 250 2.22 5.80 -18.69
CA GLY A 250 1.26 6.62 -17.98
C GLY A 250 1.61 8.10 -17.97
N VAL A 251 0.92 8.85 -17.12
CA VAL A 251 1.10 10.30 -16.95
C VAL A 251 1.68 10.61 -15.57
N GLY A 252 2.46 11.69 -15.46
CA GLY A 252 2.84 12.23 -14.16
C GLY A 252 1.63 12.80 -13.41
N LEU A 253 1.77 13.04 -12.10
CA LEU A 253 0.67 13.49 -11.25
C LEU A 253 0.05 14.81 -11.72
N ARG A 254 0.87 15.71 -12.25
CA ARG A 254 0.47 17.06 -12.68
C ARG A 254 0.83 17.39 -14.13
N GLY A 255 1.33 16.41 -14.88
CA GLY A 255 1.80 16.62 -16.24
C GLY A 255 2.92 15.66 -16.63
N GLY A 256 3.28 15.71 -17.92
CA GLY A 256 4.24 14.82 -18.53
C GLY A 256 3.78 13.37 -18.64
N THR A 257 4.65 12.54 -19.20
CA THR A 257 4.39 11.12 -19.45
C THR A 257 5.59 10.27 -19.09
N PHE A 258 5.35 9.02 -18.74
CA PHE A 258 6.40 8.01 -18.60
C PHE A 258 6.04 6.76 -19.41
N SER A 259 7.06 5.99 -19.76
CA SER A 259 6.94 4.69 -20.43
C SER A 259 7.90 3.72 -19.76
N THR A 260 7.48 2.49 -19.50
CA THR A 260 8.31 1.48 -18.85
C THR A 260 8.53 0.27 -19.73
N ASP A 261 9.80 -0.06 -19.93
CA ASP A 261 10.25 -1.34 -20.46
C ASP A 261 10.53 -2.29 -19.29
N TYR A 262 9.90 -3.45 -19.30
CA TYR A 262 10.02 -4.47 -18.25
C TYR A 262 11.17 -5.45 -18.50
N GLY A 263 11.81 -5.42 -19.67
CA GLY A 263 12.87 -6.35 -20.03
C GLY A 263 12.45 -7.81 -19.83
N ASP A 264 13.28 -8.57 -19.11
CA ASP A 264 13.03 -9.95 -18.69
C ASP A 264 12.42 -10.06 -17.28
N PHE A 265 11.81 -8.97 -16.80
CA PHE A 265 11.29 -8.77 -15.45
C PHE A 265 12.34 -8.71 -14.32
N THR A 266 13.64 -8.79 -14.62
CA THR A 266 14.71 -8.65 -13.60
C THR A 266 15.20 -7.22 -13.44
N THR A 267 15.06 -6.41 -14.49
CA THR A 267 15.43 -4.99 -14.51
C THR A 267 14.42 -4.21 -15.34
N TRP A 268 13.79 -3.22 -14.73
CA TRP A 268 12.78 -2.38 -15.37
C TRP A 268 13.37 -1.00 -15.61
N THR A 269 13.11 -0.44 -16.79
CA THR A 269 13.58 0.88 -17.17
C THR A 269 12.39 1.77 -17.51
N ALA A 270 12.18 2.84 -16.73
CA ALA A 270 11.19 3.87 -17.03
C ALA A 270 11.86 5.10 -17.64
N THR A 271 11.33 5.56 -18.77
CA THR A 271 11.70 6.84 -19.39
C THR A 271 10.65 7.87 -19.06
N LEU A 272 11.06 8.97 -18.43
CA LEU A 272 10.21 10.10 -18.04
C LEU A 272 10.39 11.24 -19.05
N THR A 273 9.27 11.83 -19.47
CA THR A 273 9.21 13.02 -20.33
C THR A 273 8.40 14.10 -19.63
N GLU A 274 9.09 15.11 -19.11
CA GLU A 274 8.51 16.27 -18.42
C GLU A 274 7.52 15.90 -17.30
N CYS A 275 7.72 14.77 -16.64
CA CYS A 275 6.87 14.30 -15.56
C CYS A 275 6.85 15.32 -14.41
N ALA A 276 5.65 15.71 -14.00
CA ALA A 276 5.46 16.71 -12.96
C ALA A 276 4.80 16.07 -11.72
N PHE A 277 5.51 16.11 -10.59
CA PHE A 277 4.94 15.77 -9.28
C PHE A 277 4.42 17.02 -8.54
N ALA A 278 5.08 18.17 -8.75
CA ALA A 278 4.62 19.51 -8.39
C ALA A 278 4.37 20.34 -9.66
N GLU A 279 3.62 21.44 -9.57
CA GLU A 279 3.22 22.26 -10.74
C GLU A 279 4.38 23.06 -11.34
N ASP A 280 5.42 23.34 -10.55
CA ASP A 280 6.52 24.23 -10.88
C ASP A 280 7.85 23.50 -11.16
N VAL A 281 7.85 22.16 -11.13
CA VAL A 281 9.03 21.32 -11.42
C VAL A 281 8.65 20.15 -12.31
N THR A 282 9.36 20.01 -13.43
CA THR A 282 9.26 18.88 -14.37
C THR A 282 10.55 18.07 -14.37
N VAL A 283 10.40 16.77 -14.64
CA VAL A 283 11.51 15.80 -14.64
C VAL A 283 11.47 14.98 -15.93
N SER A 284 12.58 14.97 -16.65
CA SER A 284 12.82 14.07 -17.77
C SER A 284 14.03 13.19 -17.48
N GLY A 285 14.10 11.98 -18.00
CA GLY A 285 15.26 11.12 -17.77
C GLY A 285 14.91 9.64 -17.72
N THR A 286 15.79 8.84 -17.14
CA THR A 286 15.65 7.39 -17.05
C THR A 286 15.76 6.93 -15.61
N VAL A 287 14.91 5.96 -15.25
CA VAL A 287 14.93 5.26 -13.97
C VAL A 287 15.12 3.77 -14.26
N THR A 288 16.09 3.15 -13.61
CA THR A 288 16.34 1.71 -13.66
C THR A 288 16.10 1.12 -12.28
N TRP A 289 15.31 0.06 -12.20
CA TRP A 289 14.98 -0.61 -10.95
C TRP A 289 15.04 -2.13 -11.11
N SER A 290 15.66 -2.83 -10.15
CA SER A 290 15.70 -4.29 -10.09
C SER A 290 14.77 -4.79 -8.97
N PRO A 291 13.57 -5.31 -9.30
CA PRO A 291 12.54 -5.63 -8.30
C PRO A 291 12.98 -6.72 -7.32
N SER A 292 12.86 -6.49 -6.00
CA SER A 292 13.32 -7.46 -4.99
C SER A 292 12.32 -8.55 -4.61
N SER A 293 11.04 -8.39 -4.95
CA SER A 293 9.99 -9.26 -4.41
C SER A 293 9.74 -10.49 -5.29
N PRO A 294 9.77 -11.70 -4.71
CA PRO A 294 9.43 -12.94 -5.42
C PRO A 294 7.93 -13.11 -5.66
N ALA A 295 7.07 -12.26 -5.10
CA ALA A 295 5.66 -12.59 -4.93
C ALA A 295 4.83 -12.60 -6.23
N MET A 296 5.27 -12.02 -7.35
CA MET A 296 4.46 -12.05 -8.58
C MET A 296 5.16 -12.17 -9.93
N LEU A 297 6.48 -11.90 -10.10
CA LEU A 297 7.00 -11.63 -11.47
C LEU A 297 8.38 -12.19 -11.87
N GLY A 298 9.00 -13.13 -11.12
CA GLY A 298 10.20 -13.84 -11.62
C GLY A 298 11.36 -13.94 -10.62
N ASN A 299 12.59 -14.00 -11.14
CA ASN A 299 13.80 -14.04 -10.30
C ASN A 299 13.95 -12.71 -9.55
N PRO A 300 13.98 -12.73 -8.20
CA PRO A 300 14.07 -11.51 -7.42
C PRO A 300 15.45 -10.86 -7.61
N GLY A 301 15.44 -9.59 -7.98
CA GLY A 301 16.57 -8.69 -7.85
C GLY A 301 16.80 -8.30 -6.38
N ASP A 302 17.60 -7.27 -6.15
CA ASP A 302 17.98 -6.81 -4.82
C ASP A 302 17.38 -5.44 -4.44
N GLY A 303 16.40 -4.96 -5.22
CA GLY A 303 15.74 -3.67 -5.01
C GLY A 303 16.58 -2.47 -5.46
N SER A 304 17.72 -2.68 -6.14
CA SER A 304 18.56 -1.58 -6.64
C SER A 304 17.77 -0.62 -7.50
N PHE A 305 17.94 0.67 -7.22
CA PHE A 305 17.27 1.77 -7.91
C PHE A 305 18.32 2.80 -8.31
N THR A 306 18.32 3.19 -9.57
CA THR A 306 19.17 4.24 -10.12
C THR A 306 18.36 5.13 -11.03
N ALA A 307 18.60 6.44 -11.01
CA ALA A 307 17.96 7.35 -11.95
C ALA A 307 18.90 8.48 -12.38
N ASP A 308 18.87 8.81 -13.66
CA ASP A 308 19.53 9.98 -14.23
C ASP A 308 18.45 10.94 -14.74
N LEU A 309 18.35 12.08 -14.07
CA LEU A 309 17.24 13.00 -14.19
C LEU A 309 17.73 14.36 -14.66
N THR A 310 16.99 14.97 -15.59
CA THR A 310 17.06 16.40 -15.92
C THR A 310 15.86 17.09 -15.28
N VAL A 311 16.13 18.12 -14.50
CA VAL A 311 15.13 18.88 -13.74
C VAL A 311 15.00 20.27 -14.36
N SER A 312 13.76 20.71 -14.57
CA SER A 312 13.44 22.05 -15.09
C SER A 312 12.10 22.55 -14.52
N GLY A 313 11.66 23.75 -14.92
CA GLY A 313 10.40 24.35 -14.47
C GLY A 313 10.58 25.74 -13.88
N SER A 314 9.47 26.39 -13.51
CA SER A 314 9.46 27.75 -12.95
C SER A 314 9.90 27.81 -11.48
N GLY A 315 9.87 26.70 -10.77
CA GLY A 315 10.25 26.57 -9.35
C GLY A 315 11.73 26.25 -9.13
N THR A 316 12.54 26.24 -10.18
CA THR A 316 13.97 25.88 -10.13
C THR A 316 14.75 26.52 -11.26
N GLU A 317 16.05 26.74 -11.06
CA GLU A 317 16.98 27.14 -12.13
C GLU A 317 17.38 25.97 -13.05
N GLY A 318 16.92 24.76 -12.73
CA GLY A 318 17.16 23.54 -13.51
C GLY A 318 18.53 22.91 -13.27
N GLY A 319 18.72 21.69 -13.76
CA GLY A 319 19.95 20.93 -13.56
C GLY A 319 19.82 19.45 -13.84
N THR A 320 20.81 18.67 -13.41
CA THR A 320 20.86 17.22 -13.58
C THR A 320 21.11 16.54 -12.25
N LEU A 321 20.38 15.45 -11.98
CA LEU A 321 20.50 14.68 -10.76
C LEU A 321 20.76 13.21 -11.09
N HIS A 322 21.70 12.61 -10.37
CA HIS A 322 21.88 11.17 -10.30
C HIS A 322 21.36 10.69 -8.95
N VAL A 323 20.45 9.71 -8.96
CA VAL A 323 19.82 9.13 -7.78
C VAL A 323 20.23 7.67 -7.70
N GLN A 324 20.69 7.20 -6.55
CA GLN A 324 20.99 5.79 -6.33
C GLN A 324 20.55 5.34 -4.94
N GLY A 325 20.11 4.09 -4.81
CA GLY A 325 19.72 3.50 -3.54
C GLY A 325 18.92 2.22 -3.72
N LYS A 326 18.03 1.94 -2.78
CA LYS A 326 17.13 0.79 -2.76
C LYS A 326 15.68 1.25 -2.75
N TRP A 327 14.83 0.54 -3.49
CA TRP A 327 13.40 0.81 -3.55
C TRP A 327 12.60 -0.49 -3.57
N GLN A 328 11.58 -0.59 -2.72
CA GLN A 328 10.85 -1.85 -2.47
C GLN A 328 11.84 -3.01 -2.24
N ALA A 329 12.70 -2.85 -1.23
CA ALA A 329 13.76 -3.79 -0.88
C ALA A 329 13.57 -4.35 0.53
N GLN A 330 14.31 -5.41 0.86
CA GLN A 330 14.35 -5.95 2.22
C GLN A 330 14.83 -4.89 3.21
N GLY A 331 14.14 -4.79 4.34
CA GLY A 331 14.43 -3.78 5.35
C GLY A 331 15.64 -4.12 6.24
N PRO A 332 16.13 -3.12 7.01
CA PRO A 332 15.76 -1.71 6.94
C PRO A 332 16.29 -1.04 5.66
N VAL A 333 15.51 -0.12 5.09
CA VAL A 333 15.93 0.73 3.97
C VAL A 333 16.47 2.07 4.48
N GLY A 334 17.34 2.70 3.70
CA GLY A 334 18.07 3.91 4.07
C GLY A 334 17.53 5.15 3.38
N ASN A 335 18.43 5.83 2.66
CA ASN A 335 18.12 7.01 1.86
C ASN A 335 18.68 6.82 0.46
N PHE A 336 17.96 7.32 -0.53
CA PHE A 336 18.55 7.60 -1.83
C PHE A 336 19.64 8.64 -1.67
N GLU A 337 20.81 8.31 -2.19
CA GLU A 337 21.90 9.26 -2.40
C GLU A 337 21.61 10.02 -3.69
N VAL A 338 21.55 11.34 -3.61
CA VAL A 338 21.30 12.21 -4.75
C VAL A 338 22.48 13.13 -4.96
N THR A 339 23.09 13.05 -6.14
CA THR A 339 24.22 13.89 -6.55
C THR A 339 23.93 14.59 -7.87
N GLY A 340 24.75 15.57 -8.25
CA GLY A 340 24.64 16.26 -9.54
C GLY A 340 24.73 17.77 -9.42
N THR A 341 23.93 18.50 -10.20
CA THR A 341 23.91 19.96 -10.22
C THR A 341 22.48 20.52 -10.27
N LEU A 342 22.27 21.67 -9.62
CA LEU A 342 21.01 22.43 -9.68
C LEU A 342 21.33 23.93 -9.59
N GLY A 343 20.88 24.74 -10.55
CA GLY A 343 21.27 26.15 -10.66
C GLY A 343 22.79 26.35 -10.79
N GLY A 344 23.48 25.40 -11.42
CA GLY A 344 24.95 25.38 -11.51
C GLY A 344 25.69 25.07 -10.20
N LYS A 345 24.99 24.79 -9.09
CA LYS A 345 25.58 24.42 -7.79
C LYS A 345 25.61 22.91 -7.63
N SER A 346 26.62 22.38 -6.94
CA SER A 346 26.73 20.93 -6.67
C SER A 346 25.66 20.45 -5.69
N VAL A 347 25.11 19.27 -5.96
CA VAL A 347 24.13 18.56 -5.13
C VAL A 347 24.80 17.36 -4.48
N ALA A 348 24.62 17.20 -3.18
CA ALA A 348 24.91 15.97 -2.44
C ALA A 348 23.95 15.87 -1.24
N VAL A 349 22.87 15.11 -1.40
CA VAL A 349 21.78 15.07 -0.42
C VAL A 349 21.18 13.67 -0.29
N LEU A 350 20.42 13.47 0.78
CA LEU A 350 19.77 12.23 1.14
C LEU A 350 18.25 12.41 1.12
N VAL A 351 17.55 11.53 0.42
CA VAL A 351 16.08 11.46 0.38
C VAL A 351 15.63 10.09 0.90
N PRO A 352 14.71 10.00 1.89
CA PRO A 352 14.27 8.71 2.41
C PRO A 352 13.75 7.77 1.32
N GLU A 353 14.12 6.48 1.40
CA GLU A 353 13.70 5.44 0.44
C GLU A 353 12.25 5.00 0.64
N ALA A 354 11.71 5.16 1.85
CA ALA A 354 10.35 4.78 2.23
C ALA A 354 9.73 5.69 3.30
#